data_AF-A0A4U3EUR8-F1
#
_entry.id   AF-A0A4U3EUR8-F1
#
_cell.length_a   1.000
_cell.length_b   1.000
_cell.length_c   1.000
_cell.angle_alpha   90.00
_cell.angle_beta   90.00
_cell.angle_gamma   90.00
#
_symmetry.space_group_name_H-M   'P 1'
#
loop_
_entity.id
_entity.type
_entity.pdbx_description
1 polymer ?
#
loop_
_entity_poly.entity_id
_entity_poly.type
_entity_poly.pdbx_seq_one_letter_code
_entity_poly.pdbx_strand_id
1 'polypeptide(L)'
;MKRYNRTKEELKKILDEVDRNFPRHHRRINEITMDTVLTPEEAIAIAKKYHEENKEEGIVSEEIERLYFDEGYTFKRDENNRENDDIRPAWRVTVDLPPNPFLFEDYTLIISDRDRKVMGMLGQNGQPVEL
;
A
#
# COMPACT_ATOMS: atom_id res chain seq x y z
N MET A 1 26.28 -31.26 0.14
CA MET A 1 25.28 -30.41 0.83
C MET A 1 25.51 -30.49 2.34
N LYS A 2 25.93 -29.41 2.99
CA LYS A 2 26.02 -29.36 4.46
C LYS A 2 24.60 -29.29 5.03
N ARG A 3 24.19 -30.28 5.85
CA ARG A 3 22.94 -30.21 6.61
C ARG A 3 23.19 -29.37 7.86
N TYR A 4 22.50 -28.23 7.97
CA TYR A 4 22.49 -27.41 9.17
C TYR A 4 21.34 -27.88 10.06
N ASN A 5 21.64 -28.48 11.21
CA ASN A 5 20.65 -28.77 12.25
C ASN A 5 20.49 -27.52 13.11
N ARG A 6 19.57 -26.62 12.74
CA ARG A 6 19.22 -25.41 13.51
C ARG A 6 18.16 -25.72 14.55
N THR A 7 18.20 -25.06 15.70
CA THR A 7 17.12 -25.13 16.69
C THR A 7 15.89 -24.33 16.24
N LYS A 8 14.73 -24.58 16.87
CA LYS A 8 13.50 -23.81 16.58
C LYS A 8 13.68 -22.30 16.85
N GLU A 9 14.45 -21.94 17.87
CA GLU A 9 14.70 -20.54 18.25
C GLU A 9 15.62 -19.83 17.25
N GLU A 10 16.65 -20.52 16.76
CA GLU A 10 17.52 -20.02 15.69
C GLU A 10 16.73 -19.82 14.39
N LEU A 11 15.84 -20.75 14.06
CA LEU A 11 14.98 -20.63 12.89
C LEU A 11 14.04 -19.40 13.00
N LYS A 12 13.45 -19.18 14.18
CA LYS A 12 12.58 -18.02 14.43
C LYS A 12 13.33 -16.70 14.24
N LYS A 13 14.54 -16.56 14.79
CA LYS A 13 15.36 -15.35 14.63
C LYS A 13 15.66 -15.06 13.16
N ILE A 14 16.02 -16.09 12.40
CA ILE A 14 16.28 -15.96 10.95
C ILE A 14 15.02 -15.52 10.21
N LEU A 15 13.86 -16.11 10.54
CA LEU A 15 12.59 -15.70 9.94
C LEU A 15 12.25 -14.24 10.29
N ASP A 16 12.40 -13.84 11.54
CA ASP A 16 12.14 -12.45 11.98
C ASP A 16 13.12 -11.44 11.36
N GLU A 17 14.36 -11.85 11.06
CA GLU A 17 15.37 -11.01 10.41
C GLU A 17 15.13 -10.92 8.89
N VAL A 18 14.80 -12.05 8.26
CA VAL A 18 14.38 -12.07 6.85
C VAL A 18 13.12 -11.24 6.66
N ASP A 19 12.11 -11.38 7.51
CA ASP A 19 10.86 -10.64 7.38
C ASP A 19 11.04 -9.12 7.54
N ARG A 20 11.93 -8.70 8.45
CA ARG A 20 12.29 -7.29 8.65
C ARG A 20 13.09 -6.70 7.49
N ASN A 21 13.99 -7.48 6.90
CA ASN A 21 14.89 -7.02 5.84
C ASN A 21 14.39 -7.40 4.44
N PHE A 22 13.25 -8.09 4.32
CA PHE A 22 12.67 -8.40 3.04
C PHE A 22 12.24 -7.08 2.40
N PRO A 23 12.69 -6.77 1.17
CA PRO A 23 12.28 -5.55 0.49
C PRO A 23 10.77 -5.61 0.23
N ARG A 24 10.00 -4.99 1.12
CA ARG A 24 8.57 -4.77 0.93
C ARG A 24 8.42 -3.48 0.15
N HIS A 25 7.62 -3.54 -0.91
CA HIS A 25 7.32 -2.36 -1.72
C HIS A 25 6.54 -1.31 -0.93
N HIS A 26 5.70 -1.77 0.01
CA HIS A 26 4.92 -0.95 0.94
C HIS A 26 5.29 -1.27 2.40
N ARG A 27 5.27 -0.24 3.23
CA ARG A 27 5.66 -0.25 4.64
C ARG A 27 4.48 0.07 5.53
N ARG A 28 4.46 -0.46 6.75
CA ARG A 28 3.58 0.07 7.80
C ARG A 28 4.09 1.42 8.25
N ILE A 29 3.23 2.21 8.91
CA ILE A 29 3.57 3.57 9.34
C ILE A 29 4.83 3.61 10.22
N ASN A 30 4.97 2.66 11.14
CA ASN A 30 6.12 2.56 12.04
C ASN A 30 7.40 2.03 11.35
N GLU A 31 7.32 1.60 10.10
CA GLU A 31 8.42 1.06 9.30
C GLU A 31 8.92 2.06 8.24
N ILE A 32 8.24 3.19 8.05
CA ILE A 32 8.60 4.24 7.09
C ILE A 32 10.00 4.77 7.41
N THR A 33 10.87 4.82 6.41
CA THR A 33 12.27 5.24 6.56
C THR A 33 12.59 6.62 5.98
N MET A 34 11.58 7.29 5.43
CA MET A 34 11.70 8.62 4.85
C MET A 34 10.69 9.61 5.44
N ASP A 35 10.96 10.90 5.27
CA ASP A 35 10.00 11.94 5.64
C ASP A 35 8.79 11.91 4.70
N THR A 36 7.58 11.91 5.27
CA THR A 36 6.33 11.98 4.52
C THR A 36 5.81 13.41 4.47
N VAL A 37 5.16 13.79 3.37
CA VAL A 37 4.51 15.09 3.22
C VAL A 37 3.15 15.11 3.89
N LEU A 38 2.38 14.03 3.74
CA LEU A 38 1.09 13.86 4.39
C LEU A 38 1.25 13.16 5.74
N THR A 39 0.35 13.48 6.66
CA THR A 39 0.11 12.61 7.82
C THR A 39 -0.83 11.46 7.42
N PRO A 40 -0.87 10.35 8.18
CA PRO A 40 -1.85 9.28 7.98
C PRO A 40 -3.29 9.79 7.88
N GLU A 41 -3.67 10.73 8.76
CA GLU A 41 -5.01 11.31 8.81
C GLU A 41 -5.31 12.17 7.59
N GLU A 42 -4.33 12.93 7.09
CA GLU A 42 -4.48 13.70 5.86
C GLU A 42 -4.67 12.78 4.65
N ALA A 43 -3.93 11.67 4.57
CA ALA A 43 -4.11 10.67 3.52
C ALA A 43 -5.53 10.06 3.56
N ILE A 44 -6.02 9.66 4.74
CA ILE A 44 -7.39 9.15 4.92
C ILE A 44 -8.43 10.21 4.53
N ALA A 45 -8.21 11.47 4.90
CA ALA A 45 -9.13 12.57 4.54
C ALA A 45 -9.20 12.78 3.02
N ILE A 46 -8.08 12.69 2.32
CA ILE A 46 -8.04 12.76 0.85
C ILE A 46 -8.80 11.57 0.24
N ALA A 47 -8.61 10.36 0.74
CA ALA A 47 -9.35 9.18 0.29
C ALA A 47 -10.85 9.34 0.46
N LYS A 48 -11.30 9.76 1.64
CA LYS A 48 -12.72 10.01 1.92
C LYS A 48 -13.33 11.05 0.99
N LYS A 49 -12.64 12.17 0.80
CA LYS A 49 -13.09 13.23 -0.09
C LYS A 49 -13.24 12.72 -1.52
N TYR A 50 -12.24 12.01 -2.02
CA TYR A 50 -12.29 11.40 -3.35
C TYR A 50 -13.48 10.42 -3.47
N HIS A 51 -13.66 9.56 -2.47
CA HIS A 51 -14.72 8.55 -2.44
C HIS A 51 -16.12 9.19 -2.47
N GLU A 52 -16.33 10.25 -1.67
CA GLU A 52 -17.58 11.03 -1.65
C GLU A 52 -17.84 11.75 -2.98
N GLU A 53 -16.82 12.41 -3.55
CA GLU A 53 -16.94 13.17 -4.80
C GLU A 53 -17.28 12.26 -6.00
N ASN A 54 -16.74 11.05 -6.03
CA ASN A 54 -16.94 10.08 -7.11
C ASN A 54 -18.09 9.11 -6.86
N LYS A 55 -18.71 9.15 -5.67
CA LYS A 55 -19.81 8.25 -5.26
C LYS A 55 -19.44 6.78 -5.37
N GLU A 56 -18.22 6.46 -4.98
CA GLU A 56 -17.69 5.09 -5.01
C GLU A 56 -18.41 4.20 -3.99
N GLU A 57 -18.41 2.90 -4.22
CA GLU A 57 -18.96 1.93 -3.26
C GLU A 57 -17.98 1.69 -2.10
N GLY A 58 -18.51 1.35 -0.92
CA GLY A 58 -17.73 0.99 0.27
C GLY A 58 -17.54 2.12 1.29
N ILE A 59 -16.69 1.86 2.28
CA ILE A 59 -16.36 2.78 3.38
C ILE A 59 -14.84 2.88 3.47
N VAL A 60 -14.30 4.08 3.33
CA VAL A 60 -12.85 4.31 3.51
C VAL A 60 -12.45 3.96 4.94
N SER A 61 -11.48 3.06 5.10
CA SER A 61 -11.00 2.66 6.42
C SER A 61 -10.27 3.80 7.11
N GLU A 62 -10.62 4.02 8.38
CA GLU A 62 -9.99 5.02 9.25
C GLU A 62 -8.91 4.41 10.15
N GLU A 63 -8.72 3.10 10.08
CA GLU A 63 -7.76 2.37 10.89
C GLU A 63 -6.35 2.64 10.40
N ILE A 64 -5.60 3.41 11.17
CA ILE A 64 -4.21 3.77 10.91
C ILE A 64 -3.33 2.52 10.72
N GLU A 65 -3.63 1.42 11.41
CA GLU A 65 -2.92 0.14 11.30
C GLU A 65 -3.11 -0.56 9.95
N ARG A 66 -4.17 -0.23 9.21
CA ARG A 66 -4.46 -0.75 7.87
C ARG A 66 -3.85 0.12 6.76
N LEU A 67 -3.27 1.26 7.12
CA LEU A 67 -2.63 2.17 6.19
C LEU A 67 -1.20 1.69 5.88
N TYR A 68 -0.87 1.69 4.59
CA TYR A 68 0.49 1.40 4.13
C TYR A 68 1.07 2.56 3.33
N PHE A 69 2.40 2.59 3.25
CA PHE A 69 3.15 3.60 2.52
C PHE A 69 4.17 2.94 1.57
N ASP A 70 4.05 3.17 0.28
CA ASP A 70 5.11 2.83 -0.69
C ASP A 70 6.08 4.01 -0.78
N GLU A 71 7.35 3.78 -0.51
CA GLU A 71 8.39 4.81 -0.69
C GLU A 71 8.68 5.10 -2.19
N GLY A 72 8.24 4.22 -3.09
CA GLY A 72 8.41 4.35 -4.53
C GLY A 72 7.35 3.59 -5.31
N TYR A 73 6.12 4.09 -5.31
CA TYR A 73 5.03 3.56 -6.12
C TYR A 73 5.16 4.01 -7.58
N THR A 74 5.06 3.05 -8.52
CA THR A 74 5.09 3.35 -9.96
C THR A 74 3.68 3.66 -10.46
N PHE A 75 3.36 4.94 -10.62
CA PHE A 75 2.07 5.41 -11.16
C PHE A 75 1.95 5.18 -12.67
N LYS A 76 3.06 5.36 -13.39
CA LYS A 76 3.10 5.16 -14.84
C LYS A 76 4.41 4.50 -15.23
N ARG A 77 4.31 3.47 -16.07
CA ARG A 77 5.48 2.84 -16.71
C ARG A 77 5.75 3.49 -18.05
N ASP A 78 6.99 3.82 -18.32
CA ASP A 78 7.44 4.16 -19.67
C ASP A 78 7.88 2.85 -20.35
N GLU A 79 7.19 2.48 -21.43
CA GLU A 79 7.43 1.23 -22.17
C GLU A 79 8.78 1.24 -22.90
N ASN A 80 9.33 2.43 -23.19
CA ASN A 80 10.55 2.60 -23.98
C ASN A 80 11.77 2.85 -23.10
N ASN A 81 11.59 3.43 -21.91
CA ASN A 81 12.68 3.64 -20.96
C ASN A 81 12.20 3.60 -19.50
N ARG A 82 12.53 2.50 -18.80
CA ARG A 82 12.17 2.28 -17.39
C ARG A 82 12.75 3.33 -16.43
N GLU A 83 13.81 4.05 -16.81
CA GLU A 83 14.36 5.16 -16.01
C GLU A 83 13.42 6.38 -15.95
N ASN A 84 12.49 6.47 -16.90
CA ASN A 84 11.46 7.50 -16.95
C ASN A 84 10.14 7.06 -16.29
N ASP A 85 10.12 5.91 -15.61
CA ASP A 85 8.95 5.50 -14.85
C ASP A 85 8.58 6.61 -13.85
N ASP A 86 7.28 6.87 -13.75
CA ASP A 86 6.74 7.82 -12.80
C ASP A 86 6.66 7.17 -11.41
N ILE A 87 7.76 7.24 -10.67
CA ILE A 87 7.93 6.63 -9.35
C ILE A 87 7.90 7.72 -8.29
N ARG A 88 6.93 7.62 -7.37
CA ARG A 88 6.76 8.59 -6.26
C ARG A 88 6.29 7.90 -4.99
N PRO A 89 6.55 8.48 -3.81
CA PRO A 89 5.98 7.97 -2.57
C PRO A 89 4.46 8.07 -2.56
N ALA A 90 3.78 7.06 -2.03
CA ALA A 90 2.33 6.97 -2.05
C ALA A 90 1.76 6.27 -0.82
N TRP A 91 0.60 6.75 -0.37
CA TRP A 91 -0.21 6.10 0.65
C TRP A 91 -1.20 5.13 0.01
N ARG A 92 -1.36 3.96 0.64
CA ARG A 92 -2.38 2.96 0.33
C ARG A 92 -3.46 3.01 1.39
N VAL A 93 -4.63 3.50 1.02
CA VAL A 93 -5.81 3.55 1.89
C VAL A 93 -6.80 2.47 1.47
N THR A 94 -7.13 1.56 2.37
CA THR A 94 -8.11 0.50 2.12
C THR A 94 -9.54 1.04 2.19
N VAL A 95 -10.40 0.53 1.32
CA VAL A 95 -11.84 0.80 1.31
C VAL A 95 -12.58 -0.50 1.49
N ASP A 96 -13.34 -0.58 2.58
CA ASP A 96 -14.15 -1.72 2.96
C ASP A 96 -15.40 -1.79 2.09
N LEU A 97 -15.54 -2.83 1.28
CA LEU A 97 -16.77 -3.05 0.52
C LEU A 97 -17.86 -3.68 1.41
N PRO A 98 -19.14 -3.43 1.10
CA PRO A 98 -20.22 -4.08 1.82
C PRO A 98 -20.09 -5.61 1.73
N PRO A 99 -20.43 -6.36 2.80
CA PRO A 99 -20.28 -7.81 2.81
C PRO A 99 -21.02 -8.46 1.64
N ASN A 100 -20.28 -9.12 0.75
CA ASN A 100 -20.84 -9.88 -0.35
C ASN A 100 -20.46 -11.37 -0.18
N PRO A 101 -21.43 -12.30 -0.19
CA PRO A 101 -21.17 -13.72 0.00
C PRO A 101 -20.28 -14.36 -1.09
N PHE A 102 -20.03 -13.67 -2.21
CA PHE A 102 -19.20 -14.13 -3.31
C PHE A 102 -17.85 -13.41 -3.43
N LEU A 103 -17.71 -12.18 -2.91
CA LEU A 103 -16.53 -11.33 -3.05
C LEU A 103 -16.27 -10.63 -1.72
N PHE A 104 -15.27 -11.08 -0.97
CA PHE A 104 -14.88 -10.52 0.34
C PHE A 104 -13.69 -9.54 0.23
N GLU A 105 -13.49 -8.95 -0.94
CA GLU A 105 -12.24 -8.27 -1.23
C GLU A 105 -12.43 -6.76 -1.20
N ASP A 106 -11.71 -6.10 -0.29
CA ASP A 106 -11.57 -4.65 -0.23
C ASP A 106 -10.79 -4.15 -1.46
N TYR A 107 -10.96 -2.87 -1.81
CA TYR A 107 -10.08 -2.21 -2.78
C TYR A 107 -9.20 -1.17 -2.10
N THR A 108 -8.19 -0.68 -2.81
CA THR A 108 -7.21 0.26 -2.26
C THR A 108 -7.12 1.51 -3.13
N LEU A 109 -7.24 2.68 -2.51
CA LEU A 109 -6.93 3.96 -3.13
C LEU A 109 -5.44 4.27 -2.95
N ILE A 110 -4.78 4.68 -4.03
CA ILE A 110 -3.39 5.09 -4.05
C ILE A 110 -3.32 6.60 -4.11
N ILE A 111 -2.76 7.20 -3.07
CA ILE A 111 -2.67 8.64 -2.88
C ILE A 111 -1.22 9.06 -3.02
N SER A 112 -0.92 9.94 -3.96
CA SER A 112 0.42 10.49 -4.06
C SER A 112 0.69 11.37 -2.84
N ASP A 113 1.73 11.03 -2.08
CA ASP A 113 2.14 11.79 -0.91
C ASP A 113 2.50 13.24 -1.28
N ARG A 114 3.18 13.40 -2.42
CA ARG A 114 3.62 14.71 -2.93
C ARG A 114 2.49 15.53 -3.56
N ASP A 115 1.59 14.89 -4.33
CA ASP A 115 0.53 15.59 -5.06
C ASP A 115 -0.75 15.80 -4.24
N ARG A 116 -0.84 15.17 -3.06
CA ARG A 116 -1.96 15.28 -2.12
C ARG A 116 -3.32 14.94 -2.75
N LYS A 117 -3.34 13.93 -3.63
CA LYS A 117 -4.54 13.48 -4.34
C LYS A 117 -4.48 11.98 -4.66
N VAL A 118 -5.65 11.38 -4.87
CA VAL A 118 -5.77 10.02 -5.42
C VAL A 118 -5.24 10.02 -6.85
N MET A 119 -4.35 9.08 -7.16
CA MET A 119 -3.68 8.93 -8.44
C MET A 119 -3.71 7.50 -8.98
N GLY A 120 -4.15 6.54 -8.17
CA GLY A 120 -4.40 5.18 -8.62
C GLY A 120 -5.49 4.52 -7.76
N MET A 121 -6.08 3.46 -8.29
CA MET A 121 -6.93 2.54 -7.55
C MET A 121 -6.46 1.12 -7.85
N LEU A 122 -6.33 0.29 -6.81
CA LEU A 122 -6.14 -1.13 -6.95
C LEU A 122 -7.45 -1.81 -6.62
N GLY A 123 -8.01 -2.55 -7.56
CA GLY A 123 -9.21 -3.34 -7.34
C GLY A 123 -8.97 -4.49 -6.35
N GLN A 124 -10.03 -5.24 -6.11
CA GLN A 124 -10.11 -6.39 -5.20
C GLN A 124 -8.91 -7.35 -5.26
N ASN A 125 -8.45 -7.65 -6.48
CA ASN A 125 -7.33 -8.56 -6.74
C ASN A 125 -5.94 -7.87 -6.80
N GLY A 126 -5.84 -6.62 -6.36
CA GLY A 126 -4.60 -5.83 -6.42
C GLY A 126 -4.22 -5.33 -7.81
N GLN A 127 -5.13 -5.45 -8.78
CA GLN A 127 -4.92 -5.01 -10.16
C GLN A 127 -5.20 -3.50 -10.27
N PRO A 128 -4.38 -2.73 -11.01
CA PRO A 128 -4.71 -1.33 -11.29
C PRO A 128 -6.07 -1.21 -11.99
N VAL A 129 -6.88 -0.27 -11.54
CA VAL A 129 -8.15 0.14 -12.15
C VAL A 129 -7.93 1.53 -12.75
N GLU A 130 -8.46 1.77 -13.96
CA GLU A 130 -8.43 3.10 -14.57
C GLU A 130 -9.32 4.06 -13.77
N LEU A 131 -8.73 5.20 -13.39
CA LEU A 131 -9.39 6.32 -12.70
C LEU A 131 -9.91 7.35 -13.70
#